data_AF-A0A926WDC0-F1
#
_entry.id   AF-A0A926WDC0-F1
#
_cell.length_a   1.000
_cell.length_b   1.000
_cell.length_c   1.000
_cell.angle_alpha   90.00
_cell.angle_beta   90.00
_cell.angle_gamma   90.00
#
_symmetry.space_group_name_H-M   'P 1'
#
loop_
_entity.id
_entity.type
_entity.pdbx_description
1 polymer ?
#
loop_
_entity_poly.entity_id
_entity_poly.type
_entity_poly.pdbx_seq_one_letter_code
_entity_poly.pdbx_strand_id
1 'polypeptide(L)'
;MRRPLIYGLILLFSLLMIIIWWPVNDSNCSPVNLLRLKKQNFPVKATQVVVKPWLGEHHVYGIFQVPDEYKESRFFMLSIPGDRKYCSRPFGYRQNYDDVFAEPGTHLIRRYIRSRIAIKMIFQGLYFQLNNPQNWTLTFPKLNVN
;
A
#
# COMPACT_ATOMS: atom_id res chain seq x y z
N MET A 1 15.39 -8.69 -44.16
CA MET A 1 14.48 -7.93 -43.26
C MET A 1 13.98 -8.70 -42.04
N ARG A 2 13.82 -10.04 -42.03
CA ARG A 2 13.31 -10.78 -40.84
C ARG A 2 14.25 -10.77 -39.62
N ARG A 3 15.56 -10.93 -39.81
CA ARG A 3 16.54 -10.98 -38.71
C ARG A 3 16.60 -9.69 -37.84
N PRO A 4 16.71 -8.47 -38.40
CA PRO A 4 16.74 -7.26 -37.56
C PRO A 4 15.43 -7.02 -36.79
N LEU A 5 14.27 -7.40 -37.36
CA LEU A 5 12.99 -7.35 -36.65
C LEU A 5 12.96 -8.28 -35.43
N ILE A 6 13.47 -9.51 -35.57
CA ILE A 6 13.53 -10.47 -34.45
C ILE A 6 14.43 -9.93 -33.34
N TYR A 7 15.61 -9.41 -33.66
CA TYR A 7 16.50 -8.83 -32.64
C TYR A 7 15.89 -7.61 -31.97
N GLY A 8 15.19 -6.76 -32.72
CA GLY A 8 14.46 -5.62 -32.16
C GLY A 8 13.37 -6.04 -31.17
N LEU A 9 12.60 -7.08 -31.50
CA LEU A 9 11.57 -7.63 -30.60
C LEU A 9 12.17 -8.24 -29.33
N ILE A 10 13.29 -8.96 -29.44
CA ILE A 10 13.99 -9.54 -28.29
C ILE A 10 14.51 -8.44 -27.36
N LEU A 11 15.10 -7.36 -27.91
CA LEU A 11 15.57 -6.22 -27.14
C LEU A 11 14.41 -5.49 -26.44
N LEU A 12 13.29 -5.29 -27.13
CA LEU A 12 12.11 -4.67 -26.54
C LEU A 12 11.56 -5.50 -25.39
N PHE A 13 11.47 -6.82 -25.58
CA PHE A 13 10.99 -7.74 -24.56
C PHE A 13 11.93 -7.77 -23.34
N SER A 14 13.24 -7.78 -23.55
CA SER A 14 14.21 -7.75 -22.45
C SER A 14 14.14 -6.45 -21.64
N LEU A 15 13.99 -5.30 -22.31
CA LEU A 15 13.78 -4.00 -21.65
C LEU A 15 12.49 -3.98 -20.84
N LEU A 16 11.39 -4.52 -21.38
CA LEU A 16 10.12 -4.66 -20.65
C LEU A 16 10.29 -5.51 -19.39
N MET A 17 10.96 -6.65 -19.49
CA MET A 17 11.23 -7.52 -18.34
C MET A 17 12.05 -6.80 -17.27
N ILE A 18 13.08 -6.03 -17.66
CA ILE A 18 13.88 -5.24 -16.73
C ILE A 18 13.00 -4.20 -16.01
N ILE A 19 12.15 -3.46 -16.73
CA ILE A 19 11.27 -2.45 -16.11
C ILE A 19 10.26 -3.10 -15.16
N ILE A 20 9.64 -4.21 -15.55
CA ILE A 20 8.67 -4.95 -14.74
C ILE A 20 9.33 -5.56 -13.50
N TRP A 21 10.61 -5.95 -13.58
CA TRP A 21 11.33 -6.56 -12.45
C TRP A 21 12.14 -5.57 -11.62
N TRP A 22 12.40 -4.36 -12.12
CA TRP A 22 13.25 -3.37 -11.43
C TRP A 22 12.70 -3.01 -10.05
N PRO A 23 13.44 -3.17 -8.95
CA PRO A 23 12.93 -2.87 -7.62
C PRO A 23 12.57 -1.38 -7.53
N VAL A 24 11.29 -1.08 -7.29
CA VAL A 24 10.86 0.29 -7.02
C VAL A 24 11.03 0.51 -5.51
N ASN A 25 12.12 1.16 -5.13
CA ASN A 25 12.40 1.51 -3.75
C ASN A 25 11.55 2.70 -3.30
N ASP A 26 10.27 2.45 -3.04
CA ASP A 26 9.32 3.46 -2.55
C ASP A 26 9.07 3.33 -1.03
N SER A 27 9.75 2.40 -0.34
CA SER A 27 9.63 2.20 1.10
C SER A 27 10.46 3.23 1.87
N ASN A 28 9.86 4.37 2.18
CA ASN A 28 10.45 5.42 3.05
C ASN A 28 10.47 5.03 4.55
N CYS A 29 10.56 3.74 4.89
CA CYS A 29 10.66 3.31 6.27
C CYS A 29 12.11 3.39 6.74
N SER A 30 12.44 4.37 7.58
CA SER A 30 13.71 4.35 8.31
C SER A 30 13.80 3.05 9.14
N PRO A 31 14.97 2.38 9.18
CA PRO A 31 15.18 1.18 9.98
C PRO A 31 14.85 1.38 11.47
N VAL A 32 15.00 2.61 11.98
CA VAL A 32 14.63 2.98 13.36
C VAL A 32 13.11 2.88 13.60
N ASN A 33 12.30 3.33 12.64
CA ASN A 33 10.84 3.24 12.73
C ASN A 33 10.37 1.78 12.64
N LEU A 34 11.04 0.97 11.80
CA LEU A 34 10.78 -0.47 11.69
C LEU A 34 11.10 -1.23 12.99
N LEU A 35 12.19 -0.88 13.67
CA LEU A 35 12.56 -1.46 14.96
C LEU A 35 11.54 -1.11 16.06
N ARG A 36 11.00 0.11 16.04
CA ARG A 36 10.00 0.57 17.01
C ARG A 36 8.65 -0.11 16.82
N LEU A 37 8.23 -0.31 15.56
CA LEU A 37 7.08 -1.14 15.22
C LEU A 37 7.30 -2.57 15.73
N LYS A 38 8.40 -3.24 15.35
CA LYS A 38 8.64 -4.67 15.71
C LYS A 38 8.44 -5.04 17.19
N LYS A 39 8.59 -4.12 18.14
CA LYS A 39 8.45 -4.40 19.57
C LYS A 39 7.01 -4.41 20.08
N GLN A 40 6.14 -3.53 19.59
CA GLN A 40 4.75 -3.44 20.04
C GLN A 40 3.88 -2.86 18.92
N ASN A 41 3.04 -3.70 18.32
CA ASN A 41 2.27 -3.38 17.12
C ASN A 41 0.77 -3.55 17.36
N PHE A 42 -0.01 -2.58 16.92
CA PHE A 42 -1.45 -2.73 16.74
C PHE A 42 -1.76 -2.82 15.24
N PRO A 43 -2.05 -4.03 14.71
CA PRO A 43 -2.41 -4.22 13.32
C PRO A 43 -3.91 -3.95 13.09
N VAL A 44 -4.21 -3.15 12.06
CA VAL A 44 -5.55 -2.85 11.58
C VAL A 44 -5.65 -3.30 10.14
N LYS A 45 -6.63 -4.14 9.83
CA LYS A 45 -6.88 -4.58 8.45
C LYS A 45 -7.73 -3.56 7.69
N ALA A 46 -7.63 -3.56 6.37
CA ALA A 46 -8.51 -2.74 5.56
C ALA A 46 -9.96 -3.25 5.63
N THR A 47 -10.89 -2.33 5.77
CA THR A 47 -12.33 -2.58 5.62
C THR A 47 -12.68 -2.75 4.14
N GLN A 48 -12.07 -1.91 3.29
CA GLN A 48 -12.29 -1.92 1.84
C GLN A 48 -11.00 -1.58 1.11
N VAL A 49 -10.85 -2.11 -0.11
CA VAL A 49 -9.75 -1.77 -1.02
C VAL A 49 -10.32 -1.49 -2.40
N VAL A 50 -9.78 -0.46 -3.05
CA VAL A 50 -10.08 -0.09 -4.42
C VAL A 50 -8.80 -0.20 -5.23
N VAL A 51 -8.82 -0.95 -6.34
CA VAL A 51 -7.66 -1.16 -7.23
C VAL A 51 -8.06 -0.83 -8.67
N LYS A 52 -7.97 0.46 -9.03
CA LYS A 52 -8.26 0.94 -10.40
C LYS A 52 -7.13 1.81 -10.94
N PRO A 53 -5.91 1.26 -11.13
CA PRO A 53 -4.73 2.08 -11.43
C PRO A 53 -4.78 2.82 -12.78
N TRP A 54 -5.61 2.36 -13.71
CA TRP A 54 -5.82 2.95 -15.04
C TRP A 54 -6.59 4.28 -15.00
N LEU A 55 -7.28 4.58 -13.89
CA LEU A 55 -8.01 5.84 -13.73
C LEU A 55 -7.11 7.01 -13.27
N GLY A 56 -5.80 6.80 -13.24
CA GLY A 56 -4.81 7.81 -12.89
C GLY A 56 -4.34 7.71 -11.44
N GLU A 57 -3.81 8.81 -10.92
CA GLU A 57 -3.33 8.89 -9.55
C GLU A 57 -4.49 8.77 -8.54
N HIS A 58 -4.19 8.30 -7.33
CA HIS A 58 -5.15 8.16 -6.23
C HIS A 58 -6.32 7.18 -6.43
N HIS A 59 -6.31 6.33 -7.45
CA HIS A 59 -7.33 5.29 -7.66
C HIS A 59 -6.94 3.91 -7.15
N VAL A 60 -5.89 3.84 -6.32
CA VAL A 60 -5.51 2.61 -5.60
C VAL A 60 -5.31 2.93 -4.13
N TYR A 61 -6.24 2.45 -3.30
CA TYR A 61 -6.24 2.75 -1.86
C TYR A 61 -6.96 1.69 -1.04
N GLY A 62 -6.59 1.63 0.24
CA GLY A 62 -7.34 0.94 1.28
C GLY A 62 -8.01 1.93 2.22
N ILE A 63 -9.21 1.59 2.70
CA ILE A 63 -9.90 2.26 3.79
C ILE A 63 -9.74 1.40 5.04
N PHE A 64 -9.33 2.01 6.13
CA PHE A 64 -9.05 1.35 7.40
C PHE A 64 -9.84 2.01 8.50
N GLN A 65 -10.49 1.21 9.33
CA GLN A 65 -11.16 1.68 10.52
C GLN A 65 -10.23 1.55 11.73
N VAL A 66 -9.88 2.67 12.33
CA VAL A 66 -8.83 2.76 13.35
C VAL A 66 -9.42 3.34 14.63
N PRO A 67 -9.11 2.80 15.82
CA PRO A 67 -9.56 3.40 17.08
C PRO A 67 -9.05 4.82 17.26
N ASP A 68 -9.87 5.68 17.87
CA ASP A 68 -9.57 7.10 18.04
C ASP A 68 -8.31 7.38 18.87
N GLU A 69 -7.93 6.45 19.74
CA GLU A 69 -6.68 6.48 20.50
C GLU A 69 -5.43 6.64 19.59
N TYR A 70 -5.51 6.18 18.33
CA TYR A 70 -4.41 6.26 17.37
C TYR A 70 -4.45 7.50 16.47
N LYS A 71 -5.40 8.42 16.65
CA LYS A 71 -5.48 9.69 15.89
C LYS A 71 -4.19 10.50 16.00
N GLU A 72 -3.56 10.50 17.18
CA GLU A 72 -2.32 11.24 17.47
C GLU A 72 -1.04 10.43 17.25
N SER A 73 -1.15 9.22 16.68
CA SER A 73 0.03 8.40 16.42
C SER A 73 1.00 9.12 15.49
N ARG A 74 2.29 9.14 15.86
CA ARG A 74 3.31 9.87 15.09
C ARG A 74 3.52 9.31 13.69
N PHE A 75 3.31 8.00 13.51
CA PHE A 75 3.45 7.31 12.23
C PHE A 75 2.75 5.94 12.28
N PHE A 76 2.43 5.43 11.10
CA PHE A 76 2.04 4.04 10.90
C PHE A 76 2.81 3.44 9.73
N MET A 77 2.75 2.11 9.63
CA MET A 77 3.27 1.34 8.50
C MET A 77 2.12 0.66 7.76
N LEU A 78 1.96 0.98 6.49
CA LEU A 78 1.12 0.22 5.57
C LEU A 78 1.91 -0.99 5.05
N SER A 79 1.37 -2.18 5.23
CA SER A 79 1.82 -3.40 4.56
C SER A 79 0.80 -3.80 3.50
N ILE A 80 1.28 -4.08 2.30
CA ILE A 80 0.48 -4.59 1.17
C ILE A 80 1.13 -5.89 0.63
N PRO A 81 0.46 -6.65 -0.26
CA PRO A 81 1.03 -7.86 -0.82
C PRO A 81 2.41 -7.69 -1.48
N GLY A 82 3.18 -8.78 -1.55
CA GLY A 82 4.53 -8.78 -2.11
C GLY A 82 5.58 -8.12 -1.22
N ASP A 83 5.40 -8.21 0.12
CA ASP A 83 6.30 -7.71 1.15
C ASP A 83 6.60 -6.20 1.09
N ARG A 84 5.72 -5.43 0.45
CA ARG A 84 5.89 -3.98 0.29
C ARG A 84 5.36 -3.27 1.53
N LYS A 85 6.22 -2.43 2.12
CA LYS A 85 5.92 -1.68 3.34
C LYS A 85 6.16 -0.18 3.14
N TYR A 86 5.20 0.63 3.57
CA TYR A 86 5.23 2.09 3.42
C TYR A 86 5.00 2.77 4.75
N CYS A 87 5.94 3.61 5.17
CA CYS A 87 5.80 4.41 6.38
C CYS A 87 5.21 5.78 6.02
N SER A 88 4.21 6.21 6.78
CA SER A 88 3.65 7.55 6.64
C SER A 88 3.11 8.05 7.96
N ARG A 89 2.97 9.37 8.07
CA ARG A 89 2.24 9.98 9.19
C ARG A 89 0.74 9.83 8.90
N PRO A 90 -0.11 9.55 9.91
CA PRO A 90 -1.54 9.63 9.71
C PRO A 90 -1.94 11.05 9.32
N PHE A 91 -2.73 11.16 8.25
CA PHE A 91 -3.33 12.40 7.79
C PHE A 91 -4.72 12.11 7.23
N GLY A 92 -5.61 13.11 7.31
CA GLY A 92 -6.92 13.05 6.66
C GLY A 92 -7.84 11.96 7.21
N TYR A 93 -8.06 11.92 8.53
CA TYR A 93 -9.11 11.07 9.10
C TYR A 93 -10.49 11.67 8.79
N ARG A 94 -11.48 10.80 8.53
CA ARG A 94 -12.89 11.17 8.35
C ARG A 94 -13.79 10.13 9.01
N GLN A 95 -15.05 10.49 9.19
CA GLN A 95 -16.08 9.57 9.67
C GLN A 95 -16.71 8.75 8.53
N ASN A 96 -16.52 9.17 7.27
CA ASN A 96 -17.00 8.44 6.11
C ASN A 96 -16.05 8.52 4.90
N TYR A 97 -16.02 7.43 4.13
CA TYR A 97 -15.36 7.32 2.82
C TYR A 97 -16.11 6.31 1.97
N ASP A 98 -16.55 6.71 0.76
CA ASP A 98 -17.10 5.79 -0.25
C ASP A 98 -18.09 4.76 0.32
N ASP A 99 -19.10 5.26 1.06
CA ASP A 99 -20.15 4.49 1.74
C ASP A 99 -19.70 3.61 2.92
N VAL A 100 -18.42 3.66 3.31
CA VAL A 100 -17.92 3.13 4.58
C VAL A 100 -18.07 4.19 5.67
N PHE A 101 -18.66 3.80 6.80
CA PHE A 101 -18.85 4.64 7.97
C PHE A 101 -18.00 4.11 9.12
N ALA A 102 -17.38 5.01 9.89
CA ALA A 102 -16.69 4.63 11.11
C ALA A 102 -17.69 4.29 12.22
N GLU A 103 -17.40 3.22 12.97
CA GLU A 103 -18.13 2.89 14.17
C GLU A 103 -17.79 3.87 15.30
N PRO A 104 -18.67 4.02 16.32
CA PRO A 104 -18.41 4.85 17.49
C PRO A 104 -17.05 4.53 18.14
N GLY A 105 -16.28 5.59 18.47
CA GLY A 105 -14.93 5.44 19.04
C GLY A 105 -13.83 5.13 18.02
N THR A 106 -14.15 5.12 16.72
CA THR A 106 -13.20 4.91 15.63
C THR A 106 -13.26 6.03 14.60
N HIS A 107 -12.26 6.06 13.71
CA HIS A 107 -12.20 6.94 12.55
C HIS A 107 -11.68 6.16 11.35
N LEU A 108 -11.99 6.65 10.15
CA LEU A 108 -11.49 6.06 8.92
C LEU A 108 -10.22 6.75 8.45
N ILE A 109 -9.25 5.95 8.03
CA ILE A 109 -8.05 6.38 7.31
C ILE A 109 -8.10 5.80 5.91
N ARG A 110 -8.00 6.66 4.89
CA ARG A 110 -7.85 6.25 3.50
C ARG A 110 -6.40 6.38 3.08
N ARG A 111 -5.76 5.27 2.74
CA ARG A 111 -4.34 5.24 2.37
C ARG A 111 -4.13 4.79 0.93
N TYR A 112 -3.53 5.70 0.14
CA TYR A 112 -3.20 5.47 -1.25
C TYR A 112 -1.83 4.80 -1.44
N ILE A 113 -1.73 4.02 -2.52
CA ILE A 113 -0.46 3.62 -3.12
C ILE A 113 -0.38 4.20 -4.54
N ARG A 114 0.85 4.37 -5.05
CA ARG A 114 1.05 4.88 -6.40
C ARG A 114 0.52 3.89 -7.44
N SER A 115 -0.23 4.37 -8.43
CA SER A 115 -0.80 3.52 -9.49
C SER A 115 0.26 2.72 -10.24
N ARG A 116 1.47 3.27 -10.43
CA ARG A 116 2.62 2.54 -11.02
C ARG A 116 3.00 1.27 -10.26
N ILE A 117 2.88 1.27 -8.93
CA ILE A 117 3.16 0.10 -8.10
C ILE A 117 2.08 -0.95 -8.30
N ALA A 118 0.81 -0.53 -8.29
CA ALA A 118 -0.31 -1.42 -8.53
C ALA A 118 -0.24 -2.07 -9.93
N ILE A 119 0.05 -1.30 -10.98
CA ILE A 119 0.23 -1.82 -12.35
C ILE A 119 1.31 -2.90 -12.38
N LYS A 120 2.47 -2.62 -11.78
CA LYS A 120 3.57 -3.59 -11.70
C LYS A 120 3.15 -4.86 -10.95
N MET A 121 2.47 -4.72 -9.81
CA MET A 121 1.95 -5.87 -9.05
C MET A 121 0.95 -6.69 -9.84
N ILE A 122 0.10 -6.04 -10.64
CA ILE A 122 -0.85 -6.73 -11.54
C ILE A 122 -0.08 -7.55 -12.58
N PHE A 123 0.95 -6.98 -13.22
CA PHE A 123 1.81 -7.72 -14.15
C PHE A 123 2.62 -8.85 -13.48
N GLN A 124 2.86 -8.76 -12.17
CA GLN A 124 3.45 -9.83 -11.36
C GLN A 124 2.42 -10.92 -10.96
N GLY A 125 1.15 -10.80 -11.36
CA GLY A 125 0.09 -11.75 -11.01
C GLY A 125 -0.53 -11.53 -9.62
N LEU A 126 -0.19 -10.44 -8.93
CA LEU A 126 -0.64 -10.15 -7.56
C LEU A 126 -1.99 -9.44 -7.49
N TYR A 127 -2.75 -9.34 -8.59
CA TYR A 127 -4.01 -8.60 -8.64
C TYR A 127 -5.01 -9.05 -7.58
N PHE A 128 -5.27 -10.36 -7.48
CA PHE A 128 -6.22 -10.90 -6.49
C PHE A 128 -5.79 -10.64 -5.05
N GLN A 129 -4.48 -10.69 -4.79
CA GLN A 129 -3.96 -10.37 -3.47
C GLN A 129 -4.10 -8.88 -3.17
N LEU A 130 -3.81 -8.03 -4.17
CA LEU A 130 -3.92 -6.58 -4.06
C LEU A 130 -5.37 -6.12 -3.88
N ASN A 131 -6.32 -6.81 -4.51
CA ASN A 131 -7.75 -6.49 -4.42
C ASN A 131 -8.44 -7.11 -3.19
N ASN A 132 -7.71 -7.86 -2.35
CA ASN A 132 -8.25 -8.44 -1.13
C ASN A 132 -7.94 -7.54 0.08
N PRO A 133 -8.96 -6.98 0.76
CA PRO A 133 -8.75 -6.13 1.94
C PRO A 133 -7.97 -6.80 3.08
N GLN A 134 -8.06 -8.12 3.21
CA GLN A 134 -7.37 -8.87 4.27
C GLN A 134 -5.84 -8.86 4.14
N ASN A 135 -5.32 -8.54 2.96
CA ASN A 135 -3.88 -8.46 2.71
C ASN A 135 -3.31 -7.05 2.91
N TRP A 136 -4.15 -6.09 3.28
CA TRP A 136 -3.76 -4.73 3.57
C TRP A 136 -3.82 -4.50 5.07
N THR A 137 -2.70 -4.07 5.65
CA THR A 137 -2.58 -3.86 7.10
C THR A 137 -1.93 -2.53 7.39
N LEU A 138 -2.60 -1.68 8.18
CA LEU A 138 -1.97 -0.56 8.87
C LEU A 138 -1.46 -1.02 10.23
N THR A 139 -0.18 -0.81 10.50
CA THR A 139 0.44 -1.15 11.78
C THR A 139 0.83 0.13 12.49
N PHE A 140 0.31 0.29 13.70
CA PHE A 140 0.64 1.42 14.58
C PHE A 140 1.62 0.98 15.66
N PRO A 141 2.56 1.84 16.07
CA PRO A 141 3.29 1.62 17.31
C PRO A 141 2.29 1.63 18.46
N LYS A 142 2.42 0.69 19.40
CA LYS A 142 1.58 0.68 20.61
C LYS A 142 1.74 2.01 21.35
N LEU A 143 0.61 2.54 21.82
CA LEU A 143 0.61 3.70 22.69
C LEU A 143 1.31 3.30 24.00
N ASN A 144 2.32 4.06 24.40
CA ASN A 144 2.80 3.99 25.77
C ASN A 144 1.69 4.60 26.64
N VAL A 145 0.81 3.75 27.15
CA VAL A 145 -0.10 4.13 28.23
C VAL A 145 0.80 4.27 29.46
N ASN A 146 1.06 5.51 29.88
CA ASN A 146 1.68 5.80 31.17
C ASN A 146 0.69 5.48 32.29
#